data_AF-A0A8H6G354-F1
#
_entry.id   AF-A0A8H6G354-F1
#
_cell.length_a   1.000
_cell.length_b   1.000
_cell.length_c   1.000
_cell.angle_alpha   90.00
_cell.angle_beta   90.00
_cell.angle_gamma   90.00
#
_symmetry.space_group_name_H-M   'P 1'
#
loop_
_entity.id
_entity.type
_entity.pdbx_description
1 polymer ?
#
loop_
_entity_poly.entity_id
_entity_poly.type
_entity_poly.pdbx_seq_one_letter_code
_entity_poly.pdbx_strand_id
1 'polypeptide(L)'
;MAPTCANPLLLEWIKEIYELAKERNSKGVTTYKRAYESMKACPLTFSHPSEAQQLDGIGPKICDRLTEKLKEHCEANGLPAPKKPRGKGKGP
;
A
#
# COMPACT_ATOMS: atom_id res chain seq x y z
N MET A 1 15.40 16.96 -3.17
CA MET A 1 14.36 17.08 -2.12
C MET A 1 13.72 15.72 -1.98
N ALA A 2 14.03 14.99 -0.90
CA ALA A 2 13.44 13.68 -0.65
C ALA A 2 11.93 13.85 -0.54
N PRO A 3 11.10 13.06 -1.24
CA PRO A 3 9.67 13.12 -1.01
C PRO A 3 9.46 12.74 0.45
N THR A 4 9.00 13.69 1.25
CA THR A 4 8.56 13.53 2.64
C THR A 4 7.26 12.72 2.65
N CYS A 5 7.26 11.59 1.96
CA CYS A 5 6.18 10.63 2.01
C CYS A 5 6.26 9.97 3.38
N ALA A 6 5.12 9.98 4.07
CA ALA A 6 5.01 9.38 5.38
C ALA A 6 5.16 7.84 5.32
N ASN A 7 5.01 7.25 4.14
CA ASN A 7 5.05 5.79 3.93
C ASN A 7 6.02 5.42 2.80
N PRO A 8 7.34 5.41 3.06
CA PRO A 8 8.32 5.04 2.05
C PRO A 8 8.10 3.60 1.54
N LEU A 9 7.79 2.65 2.43
CA LEU A 9 7.56 1.25 2.08
C LEU A 9 6.35 1.06 1.15
N LEU A 10 5.20 1.64 1.51
CA LEU A 10 4.00 1.54 0.67
C LEU A 10 4.22 2.23 -0.68
N LEU A 11 4.91 3.36 -0.69
CA LEU A 11 5.24 4.09 -1.92
C LEU A 11 6.10 3.23 -2.85
N GLU A 12 7.11 2.55 -2.34
CA GLU A 12 7.96 1.64 -3.11
C GLU A 12 7.15 0.46 -3.68
N TRP A 13 6.31 -0.18 -2.88
CA TRP A 13 5.51 -1.31 -3.38
C TRP A 13 4.48 -0.89 -4.44
N ILE A 14 3.85 0.29 -4.29
CA ILE A 14 2.94 0.81 -5.33
C ILE A 14 3.73 1.09 -6.62
N LYS A 15 4.96 1.59 -6.50
CA LYS A 15 5.84 1.81 -7.65
C LYS A 15 6.15 0.49 -8.37
N GLU A 16 6.52 -0.57 -7.63
CA GLU A 16 6.75 -1.90 -8.21
C GLU A 16 5.50 -2.40 -8.96
N ILE A 17 4.31 -2.25 -8.37
CA ILE A 17 3.05 -2.66 -9.00
C ILE A 17 2.80 -1.84 -10.28
N TYR A 18 3.06 -0.54 -10.26
CA TYR A 18 2.96 0.34 -11.43
C TYR A 18 3.93 -0.08 -12.55
N GLU A 19 5.19 -0.35 -12.21
CA GLU A 19 6.21 -0.78 -13.18
C GLU A 19 5.86 -2.13 -13.81
N LEU A 20 5.40 -3.10 -13.01
CA LEU A 20 4.91 -4.39 -13.51
C LEU A 20 3.69 -4.23 -14.44
N ALA A 21 2.77 -3.32 -14.10
CA ALA A 21 1.61 -3.06 -14.95
C ALA A 21 1.99 -2.36 -16.26
N LYS A 22 3.01 -1.51 -16.22
CA LYS A 22 3.55 -0.79 -17.38
C LYS A 22 4.26 -1.75 -18.32
N GLU A 23 5.07 -2.67 -17.79
CA GLU A 23 5.72 -3.73 -18.55
C GLU A 23 4.70 -4.65 -19.21
N ARG A 24 3.64 -5.02 -18.49
CA ARG A 24 2.54 -5.85 -19.01
C ARG A 24 1.60 -5.12 -19.98
N ASN A 25 1.87 -3.85 -20.32
CA ASN A 25 1.02 -2.97 -21.13
C ASN A 25 -0.46 -3.05 -20.72
N SER A 26 -0.72 -3.11 -19.41
CA SER A 26 -2.06 -3.34 -18.91
C SER A 26 -2.81 -2.01 -18.84
N LYS A 27 -4.09 -1.99 -19.26
CA LYS A 27 -4.95 -0.79 -19.19
C LYS A 27 -5.08 -0.19 -17.78
N GLY A 28 -4.68 -0.93 -16.74
CA GLY A 28 -4.64 -0.48 -15.34
C GLY A 28 -3.46 0.42 -14.97
N VAL A 29 -2.48 0.68 -15.86
CA VAL A 29 -1.28 1.47 -15.54
C VAL A 29 -1.61 2.86 -14.98
N THR A 30 -2.65 3.50 -15.50
CA THR A 30 -3.11 4.83 -15.08
C THR A 30 -3.64 4.83 -13.65
N THR A 31 -4.30 3.74 -13.24
CA THR A 31 -4.80 3.55 -11.87
C THR A 31 -3.64 3.43 -10.88
N TYR A 32 -2.64 2.62 -11.21
CA TYR A 32 -1.45 2.48 -10.38
C TYR A 32 -0.62 3.76 -10.32
N LYS A 33 -0.56 4.52 -11.42
CA LYS A 33 0.05 5.85 -11.43
C LYS A 33 -0.65 6.79 -10.45
N ARG A 34 -1.99 6.86 -10.49
CA ARG A 34 -2.78 7.67 -9.55
C ARG A 34 -2.55 7.24 -8.10
N ALA A 35 -2.56 5.94 -7.82
CA ALA A 35 -2.24 5.41 -6.50
C ALA A 35 -0.87 5.89 -5.99
N TYR A 36 0.15 5.85 -6.85
CA TYR A 36 1.50 6.29 -6.52
C TYR A 36 1.55 7.78 -6.19
N GLU A 37 0.92 8.62 -7.01
CA GLU A 37 0.87 10.07 -6.78
C GLU A 37 0.07 10.41 -5.52
N SER A 38 -1.08 9.76 -5.28
CA SER A 38 -1.88 9.92 -4.06
C SER A 38 -1.08 9.55 -2.81
N MET A 39 -0.34 8.43 -2.85
CA MET A 39 0.51 8.01 -1.72
C MET A 39 1.66 8.99 -1.47
N LYS A 40 2.28 9.50 -2.54
CA LYS A 40 3.38 10.47 -2.44
C LYS A 40 2.91 11.81 -1.89
N ALA A 41 1.71 12.24 -2.25
CA ALA A 41 1.09 13.48 -1.77
C ALA A 41 0.48 13.33 -0.36
N CYS A 42 0.30 12.11 0.13
CA CYS A 42 -0.30 11.85 1.44
C CYS A 42 0.71 12.11 2.58
N PRO A 43 0.44 13.06 3.48
CA PRO A 43 1.30 13.33 4.63
C PRO A 43 1.04 12.38 5.81
N LEU A 44 0.03 11.50 5.72
CA LEU A 44 -0.35 10.59 6.79
C LEU A 44 0.44 9.28 6.70
N THR A 45 1.03 8.86 7.82
CA THR A 45 1.61 7.52 7.97
C THR A 45 0.50 6.49 8.11
N PHE A 46 0.51 5.44 7.32
CA PHE A 46 -0.37 4.28 7.43
C PHE A 46 0.39 3.13 8.09
N SER A 47 -0.21 2.56 9.12
CA SER A 47 0.31 1.32 9.70
C SER A 47 -0.13 0.09 8.90
N HIS A 48 -1.26 0.18 8.18
CA HIS A 48 -1.75 -0.92 7.35
C HIS A 48 -2.18 -0.45 5.95
N PRO A 49 -1.90 -1.21 4.88
CA PRO A 49 -2.36 -0.92 3.51
C PRO A 49 -3.88 -0.89 3.35
N SER A 50 -4.63 -1.33 4.37
CA SER A 50 -6.08 -1.15 4.40
C SER A 50 -6.47 0.31 4.58
N GLU A 51 -5.68 1.10 5.30
CA GLU A 51 -5.90 2.55 5.44
C GLU A 51 -5.62 3.24 4.11
N ALA A 52 -4.61 2.77 3.38
CA ALA A 52 -4.29 3.29 2.05
C ALA A 52 -5.42 3.10 1.03
N GLN A 53 -6.40 2.19 1.24
CA GLN A 53 -7.58 2.08 0.36
C GLN A 53 -8.42 3.36 0.29
N GLN A 54 -8.28 4.28 1.25
CA GLN A 54 -8.97 5.57 1.19
C GLN A 54 -8.36 6.52 0.14
N LEU A 55 -7.17 6.20 -0.38
CA LEU A 55 -6.48 7.01 -1.39
C LEU A 55 -6.98 6.70 -2.79
N ASP A 56 -6.97 7.73 -3.63
CA ASP A 56 -7.43 7.62 -5.01
C ASP A 56 -6.51 6.71 -5.82
N GLY A 57 -7.10 5.73 -6.49
CA GLY A 57 -6.40 4.70 -7.24
C GLY A 57 -5.98 3.47 -6.43
N ILE A 58 -6.06 3.47 -5.09
CA ILE A 58 -5.76 2.28 -4.27
C ILE A 58 -7.03 1.44 -4.10
N GLY A 59 -7.32 0.62 -5.10
CA GLY A 59 -8.40 -0.35 -5.01
C GLY A 59 -8.07 -1.54 -4.09
N PRO A 60 -9.07 -2.39 -3.78
CA PRO A 60 -8.90 -3.58 -2.94
C PRO A 60 -7.79 -4.51 -3.46
N LYS A 61 -7.59 -4.57 -4.78
CA LYS A 61 -6.53 -5.37 -5.41
C LYS A 61 -5.12 -4.86 -5.10
N ILE A 62 -4.92 -3.54 -5.01
CA ILE A 62 -3.62 -2.97 -4.62
C ILE A 62 -3.42 -3.17 -3.13
N CYS A 63 -4.45 -2.92 -2.32
CA CYS A 63 -4.42 -3.17 -0.88
C CYS A 63 -4.02 -4.61 -0.56
N ASP A 64 -4.60 -5.59 -1.24
CA ASP A 64 -4.30 -7.01 -1.00
C ASP A 64 -2.82 -7.31 -1.28
N ARG A 65 -2.32 -6.83 -2.42
CA ARG A 65 -0.92 -6.98 -2.83
C ARG A 65 0.08 -6.29 -1.89
N LEU A 66 -0.28 -5.10 -1.40
CA LEU A 66 0.48 -4.40 -0.38
C LEU A 66 0.42 -5.13 0.96
N THR A 67 -0.70 -5.80 1.27
CA THR A 67 -0.85 -6.59 2.49
C THR A 67 0.07 -7.81 2.46
N GLU A 68 0.17 -8.50 1.32
CA GLU A 68 1.13 -9.61 1.14
C GLU A 68 2.57 -9.14 1.34
N LYS A 69 2.98 -8.08 0.64
CA LYS A 69 4.32 -7.47 0.77
C LYS A 69 4.61 -7.03 2.20
N LEU A 70 3.63 -6.43 2.88
CA LEU A 70 3.77 -6.02 4.27
C LEU A 70 3.96 -7.22 5.19
N LYS A 71 3.23 -8.31 4.98
CA LYS A 71 3.38 -9.54 5.76
C LYS A 71 4.77 -10.13 5.60
N GLU A 72 5.25 -10.27 4.36
CA GLU A 72 6.61 -10.74 4.06
C GLU A 72 7.67 -9.85 4.70
N HIS A 73 7.53 -8.52 4.56
CA HIS A 73 8.46 -7.57 5.15
C HIS A 73 8.45 -7.67 6.68
N CYS A 74 7.28 -7.81 7.29
CA CYS A 74 7.12 -7.93 8.73
C CYS A 74 7.79 -9.22 9.25
N GLU A 75 7.56 -10.35 8.58
CA GLU A 75 8.18 -11.63 8.91
C GLU A 75 9.71 -11.59 8.74
N ALA A 76 10.19 -11.03 7.63
CA ALA A 76 11.62 -10.91 7.34
C ALA A 76 12.37 -9.98 8.32
N ASN A 77 11.71 -8.94 8.82
CA ASN A 77 12.31 -8.00 9.79
C ASN A 77 12.04 -8.39 11.25
N GLY A 78 11.29 -9.47 11.50
CA GLY A 78 10.88 -9.86 12.85
C GLY A 78 9.94 -8.85 13.52
N LEU A 79 9.24 -8.03 12.74
CA LEU A 79 8.28 -7.06 13.25
C LEU A 79 6.99 -7.78 13.68
N PRO A 80 6.26 -7.25 14.69
CA PRO A 80 4.96 -7.79 15.04
C PRO A 80 3.97 -7.53 13.89
N ALA A 81 3.36 -8.60 13.37
CA ALA A 81 2.38 -8.54 12.29
C ALA A 81 1.36 -7.41 12.57
N PRO A 82 1.23 -6.39 11.68
CA PRO A 82 0.29 -5.32 11.90
C PRO A 82 -1.10 -5.92 11.88
N LYS A 83 -1.73 -6.00 13.06
CA LYS A 83 -3.10 -6.49 13.18
C LYS A 83 -3.94 -5.57 12.30
N LYS A 84 -4.52 -6.10 11.21
CA LYS A 84 -5.62 -5.44 10.46
C LYS A 84 -6.51 -4.80 11.53
N PRO A 85 -6.84 -3.49 11.45
CA PRO A 85 -7.76 -2.88 12.40
C PRO A 85 -9.09 -3.60 12.24
N ARG A 86 -9.26 -4.70 12.99
CA ARG A 86 -10.52 -5.41 13.13
C ARG A 86 -11.42 -4.38 13.79
N GLY A 87 -12.46 -3.98 13.06
CA GLY A 87 -13.59 -3.29 13.66
C GLY A 87 -13.93 -3.98 14.98
N LYS A 88 -14.18 -3.17 16.01
CA LYS A 88 -14.61 -3.62 17.34
C LYS A 88 -15.65 -4.75 17.26
N GLY A 89 -15.50 -5.74 18.14
CA GLY A 89 -16.51 -6.77 18.46
C GLY A 89 -16.24 -8.10 17.73
N LYS A 90 -16.22 -9.27 18.38
CA LYS A 90 -16.93 -9.74 19.57
C LYS A 90 -16.07 -10.79 20.28
N GLY A 91 -15.90 -10.66 21.61
CA GLY A 91 -15.95 -11.84 22.49
C GLY A 91 -17.39 -12.38 22.48
N PRO A 92 -17.68 -13.59 22.96
CA PRO A 92 -17.05 -14.30 24.10
C PRO A 92 -15.96 -15.29 23.74
#